data_AF-A0A170SWT6-F1
#
_entry.id   AF-A0A170SWT6-F1
#
_cell.length_a   1.000
_cell.length_b   1.000
_cell.length_c   1.000
_cell.angle_alpha   90.00
_cell.angle_beta   90.00
_cell.angle_gamma   90.00
#
_symmetry.space_group_name_H-M   'P 1'
#
loop_
_entity.id
_entity.type
_entity.pdbx_description
1 polymer ?
#
loop_
_entity_poly.entity_id
_entity_poly.type
_entity_poly.pdbx_seq_one_letter_code
_entity_poly.pdbx_strand_id
1 'polypeptide(L)'
;MTSVKNAKSFLYWGAILSLLSFIPFIGGLLGFLGVVLYFVGLYEWRDIDDRPFTVGIAQIILGLFFVVFLVIGMEHGFFATLSFLKAFYVAMLYTYPVTAIMVMLERYLVQYFYEATGEESFLKAKKMYFIGFLTTPFLVGILINLIGRVYEIMGYGSMTDNPKVLKGSELDISGRQIGGAVLYSIALSALIIYLVTPHYDVKLEKGKVEVLLRKVDGKYEAKVVYHGRCWGSCIREISVDGKVVYTGTSYAFVDGKQIVSLTIPVNSSVLVVNDGYERYTFNLK
;
A
#
# COMPACT_ATOMS: atom_id res chain seq x y z
N MET A 1 14.12 -10.42 38.04
CA MET A 1 13.56 -9.06 37.93
C MET A 1 14.30 -8.15 36.95
N THR A 2 15.57 -8.40 36.61
CA THR A 2 16.31 -7.62 35.57
C THR A 2 15.72 -7.72 34.16
N SER A 3 15.04 -8.82 33.81
CA SER A 3 14.45 -9.02 32.48
C SER A 3 13.33 -8.02 32.16
N VAL A 4 12.44 -7.69 33.12
CA VAL A 4 11.30 -6.77 32.88
C VAL A 4 11.76 -5.36 32.50
N LYS A 5 12.73 -4.83 33.26
CA LYS A 5 13.28 -3.48 33.02
C LYS A 5 13.99 -3.40 31.67
N ASN A 6 14.68 -4.46 31.27
CA ASN A 6 15.34 -4.55 29.96
C ASN A 6 14.30 -4.66 28.83
N ALA A 7 13.29 -5.53 28.97
CA ALA A 7 12.19 -5.68 28.01
C ALA A 7 11.50 -4.33 27.74
N LYS A 8 11.13 -3.62 28.80
CA LYS A 8 10.53 -2.28 28.74
C LYS A 8 11.39 -1.30 27.93
N SER A 9 12.69 -1.23 28.24
CA SER A 9 13.63 -0.35 27.53
C SER A 9 13.75 -0.70 26.05
N PHE A 10 13.86 -1.98 25.71
CA PHE A 10 13.96 -2.45 24.34
C PHE A 10 12.69 -2.19 23.53
N LEU A 11 11.50 -2.43 24.10
CA LEU A 11 10.23 -2.12 23.46
C LEU A 11 10.07 -0.62 23.18
N TYR A 12 10.38 0.22 24.18
CA TYR A 12 10.32 1.67 24.07
C TYR A 12 11.23 2.22 22.97
N TRP A 13 12.53 1.90 23.03
CA TRP A 13 13.49 2.37 22.04
C TRP A 13 13.28 1.74 20.67
N GLY A 14 12.90 0.46 20.64
CA GLY A 14 12.53 -0.23 19.40
C GLY A 14 11.39 0.48 18.69
N ALA A 15 10.30 0.79 19.41
CA ALA A 15 9.15 1.49 18.85
C ALA A 15 9.49 2.92 18.36
N ILE A 16 10.32 3.67 19.10
CA ILE A 16 10.81 5.00 18.67
C ILE A 16 11.66 4.89 17.40
N LEU A 17 12.64 3.98 17.36
CA LEU A 17 13.51 3.82 16.20
C LEU A 17 12.73 3.34 14.97
N SER A 18 11.72 2.49 15.15
CA SER A 18 10.79 2.12 14.09
C SER A 18 10.00 3.31 13.54
N LEU A 19 9.62 4.30 14.36
CA LEU A 19 9.00 5.54 13.88
C LEU A 19 9.95 6.39 13.04
N LEU A 20 11.25 6.35 13.32
CA LEU A 20 12.24 7.07 12.52
C LEU A 20 12.44 6.45 11.13
N SER A 21 11.80 5.32 10.82
CA SER A 21 11.83 4.68 9.50
C SER A 21 11.27 5.57 8.37
N PHE A 22 10.44 6.56 8.70
CA PHE A 22 9.90 7.51 7.72
C PHE A 22 10.92 8.55 7.25
N ILE A 23 12.10 8.65 7.88
CA ILE A 23 13.15 9.59 7.46
C ILE A 23 13.84 9.05 6.19
N PRO A 24 13.88 9.80 5.08
CA PRO A 24 14.57 9.36 3.87
C PRO A 24 16.05 9.01 4.12
N PHE A 25 16.57 8.04 3.37
CA PHE A 25 17.96 7.54 3.41
C PHE A 25 18.39 6.80 4.69
N ILE A 26 18.26 7.43 5.85
CA ILE A 26 18.75 6.89 7.14
C ILE A 26 17.67 6.06 7.84
N GLY A 27 16.39 6.38 7.59
CA GLY A 27 15.26 5.74 8.25
C GLY A 27 15.19 4.23 8.02
N GLY A 28 15.60 3.73 6.85
CA GLY A 28 15.61 2.28 6.60
C GLY A 28 16.46 1.50 7.62
N LEU A 29 17.67 1.98 7.91
CA LEU A 29 18.57 1.36 8.89
C LEU A 29 18.03 1.53 10.32
N LEU A 30 17.57 2.74 10.69
CA LEU A 30 17.00 2.98 12.01
C LEU A 30 15.74 2.15 12.25
N GLY A 31 14.89 2.02 11.23
CA GLY A 31 13.69 1.21 11.23
C GLY A 31 14.01 -0.26 11.45
N PHE A 32 15.00 -0.79 10.74
CA PHE A 32 15.48 -2.16 10.93
C PHE A 32 16.01 -2.40 12.34
N LEU A 33 16.89 -1.53 12.85
CA LEU A 33 17.38 -1.61 14.22
C LEU A 33 16.24 -1.51 15.24
N GLY A 34 15.25 -0.65 14.98
CA GLY A 34 14.06 -0.51 15.81
C GLY A 34 13.24 -1.79 15.88
N VAL A 35 13.00 -2.44 14.73
CA VAL A 35 12.32 -3.74 14.67
C VAL A 35 13.11 -4.79 15.45
N VAL A 36 14.43 -4.88 15.26
CA VAL A 36 15.27 -5.84 16.00
C VAL A 36 15.15 -5.63 17.51
N LEU A 37 15.32 -4.40 17.99
CA LEU A 37 15.20 -4.08 19.42
C LEU A 37 13.80 -4.37 19.96
N TYR A 38 12.76 -4.00 19.21
CA TYR A 38 11.38 -4.27 19.57
C TYR A 38 11.14 -5.78 19.74
N PHE A 39 11.65 -6.60 18.83
CA PHE A 39 11.54 -8.06 18.92
C PHE A 39 12.33 -8.68 20.07
N VAL A 40 13.52 -8.16 20.36
CA VAL A 40 14.27 -8.55 21.56
C VAL A 40 13.46 -8.22 22.82
N GLY A 41 12.82 -7.05 22.86
CA GLY A 41 11.90 -6.66 23.93
C GLY A 41 10.72 -7.60 24.08
N LEU A 42 10.06 -7.98 22.99
CA LEU A 42 8.96 -8.96 22.99
C LEU A 42 9.44 -10.35 23.45
N TYR A 43 10.63 -10.76 23.03
CA TYR A 43 11.22 -12.03 23.42
C TYR A 43 11.52 -12.09 24.93
N GLU A 44 12.08 -11.03 25.49
CA GLU A 44 12.30 -10.92 26.94
C GLU A 44 10.96 -10.87 27.71
N TRP A 45 9.92 -10.28 27.11
CA TRP A 45 8.59 -10.21 27.71
C TRP A 45 7.87 -11.58 27.78
N ARG A 46 8.30 -12.59 27.02
CA ARG A 46 7.63 -13.90 26.92
C ARG A 46 7.47 -14.64 28.26
N ASP A 47 8.33 -14.34 29.23
CA ASP A 47 8.28 -14.96 30.55
C ASP A 47 7.16 -14.36 31.43
N ILE A 48 6.67 -13.17 31.06
CA ILE A 48 5.52 -12.52 31.66
C ILE A 48 4.26 -12.88 30.87
N ASP A 49 4.30 -12.72 29.55
CA ASP A 49 3.21 -13.02 28.63
C ASP A 49 3.79 -13.32 27.24
N ASP A 50 3.57 -14.53 26.73
CA ASP A 50 4.11 -15.00 25.45
C ASP A 50 3.28 -14.54 24.24
N ARG A 51 2.03 -14.09 24.47
CA ARG A 51 1.10 -13.71 23.39
C ARG A 51 1.62 -12.54 22.52
N PRO A 52 2.19 -11.44 23.07
CA PRO A 52 2.77 -10.36 22.26
C PRO A 52 3.88 -10.84 21.32
N PHE A 53 4.72 -11.77 21.78
CA PHE A 53 5.80 -12.32 20.96
C PHE A 53 5.26 -13.15 19.79
N THR A 54 4.27 -14.01 20.03
CA THR A 54 3.61 -14.79 18.98
C THR A 54 2.92 -13.90 17.96
N VAL A 55 2.22 -12.85 18.41
CA VAL A 55 1.60 -11.86 17.51
C VAL A 55 2.67 -11.13 16.69
N GLY A 56 3.79 -10.75 17.31
CA GLY A 56 4.92 -10.13 16.61
C GLY A 56 5.45 -11.02 15.48
N ILE A 57 5.67 -12.32 15.73
CA ILE A 57 6.12 -13.26 14.68
C ILE A 57 5.15 -13.26 13.50
N ALA A 58 3.84 -13.31 13.78
CA ALA A 58 2.82 -13.25 12.72
C ALA A 58 2.90 -11.94 11.92
N GLN A 59 3.17 -10.81 12.57
CA GLN A 59 3.37 -9.52 11.91
C GLN A 59 4.63 -9.48 11.02
N ILE A 60 5.75 -10.10 11.43
CA ILE A 60 6.95 -10.21 10.56
C ILE A 60 6.60 -10.99 9.30
N ILE A 61 5.97 -12.16 9.46
CA ILE A 61 5.61 -13.02 8.33
C ILE A 61 4.69 -12.26 7.37
N LEU A 62 3.65 -11.60 7.89
CA LEU A 62 2.76 -10.76 7.08
C LEU A 62 3.47 -9.56 6.44
N GLY A 63 4.46 -8.97 7.11
CA GLY A 63 5.29 -7.89 6.58
C GLY A 63 6.07 -8.31 5.34
N LEU A 64 6.56 -9.56 5.28
CA LEU A 64 7.21 -10.09 4.07
C LEU A 64 6.22 -10.21 2.91
N PHE A 65 5.00 -10.70 3.16
CA PHE A 65 3.95 -10.74 2.14
C PHE A 65 3.54 -9.33 1.69
N PHE A 66 3.45 -8.36 2.60
CA PHE A 66 3.12 -6.98 2.29
C PHE A 66 4.07 -6.39 1.24
N VAL A 67 5.38 -6.63 1.35
CA VAL A 67 6.37 -6.14 0.37
C VAL A 67 6.10 -6.72 -1.01
N VAL A 68 5.78 -8.02 -1.11
CA VAL A 68 5.45 -8.67 -2.38
C VAL A 68 4.19 -8.06 -3.01
N PHE A 69 3.12 -7.88 -2.22
CA PHE A 69 1.88 -7.24 -2.71
C PHE A 69 2.08 -5.79 -3.12
N LEU A 70 2.94 -5.05 -2.41
CA LEU A 70 3.26 -3.66 -2.73
C LEU A 70 3.93 -3.55 -4.10
N VAL A 71 4.89 -4.42 -4.41
CA VAL A 71 5.55 -4.47 -5.73
C VAL A 71 4.54 -4.74 -6.84
N ILE A 72 3.69 -5.76 -6.67
CA ILE A 72 2.65 -6.11 -7.66
C ILE A 72 1.64 -4.96 -7.84
N GLY A 73 1.20 -4.34 -6.75
CA GLY A 73 0.22 -3.25 -6.76
C GLY A 73 0.77 -1.96 -7.41
N MET A 74 2.04 -1.64 -7.16
CA MET A 74 2.71 -0.50 -7.81
C MET A 74 2.79 -0.67 -9.33
N GLU A 75 3.12 -1.87 -9.79
CA GLU A 75 3.14 -2.21 -11.21
C GLU A 75 1.76 -1.95 -11.86
N HIS A 76 0.68 -2.51 -11.30
CA HIS A 76 -0.67 -2.35 -11.82
C HIS A 76 -1.19 -0.91 -11.76
N GLY A 77 -1.00 -0.22 -10.63
CA GLY A 77 -1.48 1.16 -10.43
C GLY A 77 -0.79 2.18 -11.32
N PHE A 78 0.48 1.98 -11.61
CA PHE A 78 1.27 2.87 -12.47
C PHE A 78 0.84 2.75 -13.95
N PHE A 79 0.54 1.54 -14.43
CA PHE A 79 -0.03 1.32 -15.77
C PHE A 79 -1.37 2.03 -15.99
N ALA A 80 -2.26 2.00 -14.99
CA ALA A 80 -3.60 2.57 -15.15
C ALA A 80 -3.59 4.11 -15.24
N THR A 81 -2.68 4.77 -14.51
CA THR A 81 -2.87 6.18 -14.15
C THR A 81 -1.79 7.14 -14.66
N LEU A 82 -0.59 6.67 -15.02
CA LEU A 82 0.56 7.53 -15.42
C LEU A 82 0.92 8.65 -14.43
N SER A 83 0.44 8.57 -13.19
CA SER A 83 0.64 9.57 -12.14
C SER A 83 1.17 8.87 -10.90
N PHE A 84 2.34 9.27 -10.42
CA PHE A 84 2.96 8.66 -9.24
C PHE A 84 2.02 8.66 -8.02
N LEU A 85 1.33 9.77 -7.74
CA LEU A 85 0.39 9.87 -6.61
C LEU A 85 -0.79 8.91 -6.75
N LYS A 86 -1.36 8.78 -7.94
CA LYS A 86 -2.46 7.83 -8.18
C LYS A 86 -1.97 6.38 -8.13
N ALA A 87 -0.80 6.10 -8.67
CA ALA A 87 -0.18 4.78 -8.62
C ALA A 87 0.11 4.36 -7.17
N PHE A 88 0.69 5.27 -6.37
CA PHE A 88 0.92 5.08 -4.95
C PHE A 88 -0.40 4.84 -4.20
N TYR A 89 -1.43 5.64 -4.48
CA TYR A 89 -2.75 5.46 -3.86
C TYR A 89 -3.39 4.12 -4.20
N VAL A 90 -3.35 3.71 -5.48
CA VAL A 90 -3.84 2.39 -5.91
C VAL A 90 -3.03 1.26 -5.25
N ALA A 91 -1.71 1.38 -5.18
CA ALA A 91 -0.86 0.41 -4.48
C ALA A 91 -1.19 0.31 -2.97
N MET A 92 -1.50 1.44 -2.33
CA MET A 92 -2.01 1.44 -0.95
C MET A 92 -3.35 0.70 -0.82
N LEU A 93 -4.27 0.85 -1.78
CA LEU A 93 -5.54 0.12 -1.76
C LEU A 93 -5.34 -1.38 -1.97
N TYR A 94 -4.41 -1.78 -2.83
CA TYR A 94 -4.06 -3.20 -3.01
C TYR A 94 -3.47 -3.83 -1.74
N THR A 95 -2.68 -3.08 -1.00
CA THR A 95 -2.05 -3.57 0.24
C THR A 95 -2.94 -3.39 1.47
N TYR A 96 -4.04 -2.64 1.37
CA TYR A 96 -4.94 -2.36 2.48
C TYR A 96 -5.45 -3.59 3.23
N PRO A 97 -5.80 -4.73 2.57
CA PRO A 97 -6.18 -5.93 3.31
C PRO A 97 -5.08 -6.51 4.19
N VAL A 98 -3.82 -6.47 3.74
CA VAL A 98 -2.70 -6.92 4.56
C VAL A 98 -2.45 -5.94 5.71
N THR A 99 -2.50 -4.63 5.43
CA THR A 99 -2.41 -3.59 6.48
C THR A 99 -3.54 -3.73 7.51
N ALA A 100 -4.75 -4.08 7.09
CA ALA A 100 -5.89 -4.32 7.97
C ALA A 100 -5.59 -5.45 8.96
N ILE A 101 -5.04 -6.58 8.49
CA ILE A 101 -4.62 -7.69 9.36
C ILE A 101 -3.52 -7.22 10.32
N MET A 102 -2.48 -6.54 9.81
CA MET A 102 -1.37 -6.06 10.65
C MET A 102 -1.84 -5.12 11.76
N VAL A 103 -2.73 -4.16 11.44
CA VAL A 103 -3.30 -3.22 12.43
C VAL A 103 -4.22 -3.95 13.41
N MET A 104 -4.99 -4.95 12.97
CA MET A 104 -5.79 -5.77 13.87
C MET A 104 -4.92 -6.59 14.83
N LEU A 105 -3.81 -7.16 14.37
CA LEU A 105 -2.84 -7.82 15.22
C LEU A 105 -2.20 -6.85 16.22
N GLU A 106 -1.86 -5.64 15.78
CA GLU A 106 -1.32 -4.59 16.67
C GLU A 106 -2.31 -4.25 17.79
N ARG A 107 -3.62 -4.20 17.49
CA ARG A 107 -4.67 -4.00 18.50
C ARG A 107 -4.69 -5.09 19.55
N TYR A 108 -4.47 -6.35 19.18
CA TYR A 108 -4.37 -7.46 20.14
C TYR A 108 -3.08 -7.38 20.93
N LEU A 109 -1.96 -7.06 20.28
CA LEU A 109 -0.66 -6.89 20.93
C LEU A 109 -0.74 -5.85 22.06
N VAL A 110 -1.26 -4.65 21.79
CA VAL A 110 -1.39 -3.62 22.83
C VAL A 110 -2.43 -3.99 23.89
N GLN A 111 -3.47 -4.74 23.53
CA GLN A 111 -4.42 -5.27 24.51
C GLN A 111 -3.74 -6.22 25.50
N TYR A 112 -2.89 -7.13 25.04
CA TYR A 112 -2.18 -8.05 25.92
C TYR A 112 -1.22 -7.31 26.87
N PHE A 113 -0.56 -6.27 26.39
CA PHE A 113 0.22 -5.40 27.28
C PHE A 113 -0.65 -4.69 28.32
N TYR A 114 -1.84 -4.20 27.95
CA TYR A 114 -2.79 -3.64 28.92
C TYR A 114 -3.21 -4.67 29.97
N GLU A 115 -3.54 -5.90 29.57
CA GLU A 115 -3.97 -6.96 30.50
C GLU A 115 -2.88 -7.31 31.53
N ALA A 116 -1.61 -7.29 31.11
CA ALA A 116 -0.47 -7.57 31.99
C ALA A 116 -0.07 -6.37 32.87
N THR A 117 -0.22 -5.13 32.37
CA THR A 117 0.35 -3.94 33.02
C THR A 117 -0.68 -3.00 33.66
N GLY A 118 -1.93 -3.04 33.21
CA GLY A 118 -2.97 -2.09 33.58
C GLY A 118 -2.82 -0.69 32.97
N GLU A 119 -1.85 -0.47 32.08
CA GLU A 119 -1.52 0.85 31.55
C GLU A 119 -2.53 1.33 30.47
N GLU A 120 -3.30 2.38 30.79
CA GLU A 120 -4.37 2.89 29.93
C GLU A 120 -3.91 3.39 28.56
N SER A 121 -2.65 3.80 28.42
CA SER A 121 -2.09 4.24 27.14
C SER A 121 -2.22 3.17 26.06
N PHE A 122 -2.12 1.89 26.42
CA PHE A 122 -2.35 0.78 25.49
C PHE A 122 -3.81 0.66 25.03
N LEU A 123 -4.79 0.94 25.89
CA LEU A 123 -6.20 0.99 25.48
C LEU A 123 -6.47 2.14 24.52
N LYS A 124 -5.84 3.30 24.75
CA LYS A 124 -5.92 4.44 23.82
C LYS A 124 -5.30 4.08 22.47
N ALA A 125 -4.12 3.45 22.47
CA ALA A 125 -3.48 2.93 21.26
C ALA A 125 -4.41 1.96 20.51
N LYS A 126 -4.98 0.97 21.20
CA LYS A 126 -5.96 0.00 20.64
C LYS A 126 -7.12 0.67 19.92
N LYS A 127 -7.66 1.74 20.50
CA LYS A 127 -8.76 2.52 19.91
C LYS A 127 -8.29 3.31 18.68
N MET A 128 -7.13 3.96 18.77
CA MET A 128 -6.56 4.71 17.65
C MET A 128 -6.25 3.80 16.46
N TYR A 129 -5.67 2.63 16.70
CA TYR A 129 -5.43 1.65 15.63
C TYR A 129 -6.72 1.20 14.94
N PHE A 130 -7.83 1.03 15.68
CA PHE A 130 -9.11 0.70 15.06
C PHE A 130 -9.63 1.82 14.14
N ILE A 131 -9.61 3.05 14.64
CA ILE A 131 -10.08 4.23 13.88
C ILE A 131 -9.15 4.46 12.67
N GLY A 132 -7.84 4.35 12.89
CA GLY A 132 -6.83 4.46 11.85
C GLY A 132 -7.06 3.44 10.74
N PHE A 133 -7.24 2.16 11.09
CA PHE A 133 -7.63 1.11 10.14
C PHE A 133 -8.85 1.50 9.29
N LEU A 134 -9.95 1.93 9.90
CA LEU A 134 -11.19 2.25 9.18
C LEU A 134 -11.03 3.43 8.21
N THR A 135 -10.09 4.33 8.50
CA THR A 135 -9.89 5.59 7.77
C THR A 135 -8.62 5.59 6.89
N THR A 136 -7.84 4.51 6.89
CA THR A 136 -6.62 4.37 6.05
C THR A 136 -6.87 4.65 4.57
N PRO A 137 -7.97 4.19 3.93
CA PRO A 137 -8.23 4.45 2.52
C PRO A 137 -8.36 5.94 2.16
N PHE A 138 -8.56 6.82 3.15
CA PHE A 138 -8.66 8.27 2.97
C PHE A 138 -7.37 9.00 3.38
N LEU A 139 -6.26 8.29 3.57
CA LEU A 139 -4.95 8.78 4.03
C LEU A 139 -4.93 9.34 5.47
N VAL A 140 -6.04 9.87 5.97
CA VAL A 140 -6.20 10.35 7.36
C VAL A 140 -5.90 9.22 8.36
N GLY A 141 -6.25 7.98 8.03
CA GLY A 141 -5.97 6.84 8.90
C GLY A 141 -4.49 6.59 9.15
N ILE A 142 -3.60 6.99 8.23
CA ILE A 142 -2.14 6.91 8.43
C ILE A 142 -1.74 7.79 9.62
N LEU A 143 -2.23 9.02 9.66
CA LEU A 143 -1.95 9.96 10.76
C LEU A 143 -2.54 9.46 12.10
N ILE A 144 -3.74 8.89 12.08
CA ILE A 144 -4.37 8.34 13.28
C ILE A 144 -3.58 7.11 13.79
N ASN A 145 -3.07 6.24 12.91
CA ASN A 145 -2.21 5.13 13.30
C ASN A 145 -0.89 5.62 13.91
N LEU A 146 -0.31 6.72 13.41
CA LEU A 146 0.87 7.34 14.03
C LEU A 146 0.56 7.83 15.46
N ILE A 147 -0.62 8.42 15.69
CA ILE A 147 -1.07 8.78 17.05
C ILE A 147 -1.20 7.53 17.93
N GLY A 148 -1.74 6.43 17.38
CA GLY A 148 -1.78 5.13 18.06
C GLY A 148 -0.41 4.66 18.51
N ARG A 149 0.59 4.78 17.63
CA ARG A 149 1.99 4.44 17.92
C ARG A 149 2.61 5.33 19.00
N VAL A 150 2.24 6.61 19.06
CA VAL A 150 2.68 7.50 20.17
C VAL A 150 2.11 7.02 21.50
N TYR A 151 0.82 6.67 21.56
CA TYR A 151 0.22 6.12 22.79
C TYR A 151 0.84 4.78 23.21
N GLU A 152 1.19 3.93 22.24
CA GLU A 152 1.90 2.68 22.50
C GLU A 152 3.28 2.93 23.12
N ILE A 153 4.06 3.86 22.57
CA ILE A 153 5.37 4.27 23.11
C ILE A 153 5.25 4.83 24.52
N MET A 154 4.24 5.67 24.77
CA MET A 154 3.94 6.16 26.12
C MET A 154 3.65 5.00 27.06
N GLY A 155 2.85 4.03 26.62
CA GLY A 155 2.55 2.81 27.36
C GLY A 155 3.81 2.03 27.72
N TYR A 156 4.74 1.82 26.77
CA TYR A 156 6.03 1.17 27.07
C TYR A 156 6.84 1.98 28.10
N GLY A 157 6.85 3.30 28.01
CA GLY A 157 7.55 4.17 28.96
C GLY A 157 6.98 4.10 30.39
N SER A 158 5.67 3.88 30.53
CA SER A 158 4.96 3.89 31.82
C SER A 158 4.62 2.51 32.38
N MET A 159 5.00 1.41 31.71
CA MET A 159 4.81 0.05 32.23
C MET A 159 5.29 -0.11 33.68
N THR A 160 4.49 -0.80 34.49
CA THR A 160 4.86 -1.21 35.85
C THR A 160 6.05 -2.18 35.84
N ASP A 161 6.92 -2.06 36.85
CA ASP A 161 8.05 -2.99 37.03
C ASP A 161 7.60 -4.38 37.53
N ASN A 162 6.37 -4.48 38.05
CA ASN A 162 5.78 -5.72 38.57
C ASN A 162 4.49 -6.06 37.81
N PRO A 163 4.56 -6.46 36.53
CA PRO A 163 3.39 -6.82 35.75
C PRO A 163 2.78 -8.14 36.26
N LYS A 164 1.48 -8.31 35.97
CA LYS A 164 0.81 -9.59 36.20
C LYS A 164 1.38 -10.63 35.25
N VAL A 165 1.83 -11.77 35.79
CA VAL A 165 2.30 -12.89 34.98
C VAL A 165 1.09 -13.60 34.38
N LEU A 166 1.03 -13.60 33.05
CA LEU A 166 -0.03 -14.18 32.22
C LEU A 166 0.52 -15.28 31.29
N LYS A 167 1.75 -15.75 31.51
CA LYS A 167 2.41 -16.77 30.70
C LYS A 167 1.52 -18.01 30.51
N GLY A 168 1.37 -18.45 29.26
CA GLY A 168 0.54 -19.60 28.90
C GLY A 168 -0.96 -19.31 28.83
N SER A 169 -1.36 -18.04 28.95
CA SER A 169 -2.74 -17.64 28.62
C SER A 169 -3.03 -17.89 27.15
N GLU A 170 -4.23 -18.34 26.83
CA GLU A 170 -4.61 -18.62 25.45
C GLU A 170 -4.60 -17.34 24.59
N LEU A 171 -4.21 -17.49 23.32
CA LEU A 171 -4.30 -16.45 22.30
C LEU A 171 -5.77 -16.24 21.92
N ASP A 172 -6.44 -15.30 22.58
CA ASP A 172 -7.81 -14.89 22.24
C ASP A 172 -7.85 -13.90 21.06
N ILE A 173 -7.47 -14.39 19.90
CA ILE A 173 -7.61 -13.65 18.64
C ILE A 173 -8.94 -14.03 18.01
N SER A 174 -9.87 -13.09 17.97
CA SER A 174 -11.16 -13.31 17.33
C SER A 174 -11.00 -13.37 15.80
N GLY A 175 -10.94 -14.59 15.27
CA GLY A 175 -10.89 -14.83 13.82
C GLY A 175 -12.08 -14.18 13.08
N ARG A 176 -13.23 -14.01 13.74
CA ARG A 176 -14.38 -13.27 13.19
C ARG A 176 -14.08 -11.78 13.02
N GLN A 177 -13.39 -11.15 13.97
CA GLN A 177 -13.02 -9.73 13.86
C GLN A 177 -11.97 -9.51 12.77
N ILE A 178 -10.94 -10.38 12.70
CA ILE A 178 -9.93 -10.30 11.63
C ILE A 178 -10.57 -10.57 10.27
N GLY A 179 -11.36 -11.63 10.14
CA GLY A 179 -12.06 -11.97 8.89
C GLY A 179 -13.01 -10.85 8.44
N GLY A 180 -13.76 -10.26 9.37
CA GLY A 180 -14.61 -9.09 9.08
C GLY A 180 -13.81 -7.87 8.62
N ALA A 181 -12.68 -7.57 9.26
CA ALA A 181 -11.79 -6.48 8.85
C ALA A 181 -11.19 -6.71 7.44
N VAL A 182 -10.79 -7.95 7.14
CA VAL A 182 -10.28 -8.34 5.82
C VAL A 182 -11.37 -8.20 4.75
N LEU A 183 -12.56 -8.76 4.96
CA LEU A 183 -13.66 -8.65 4.01
C LEU A 183 -14.06 -7.19 3.76
N TYR A 184 -14.15 -6.38 4.82
CA TYR A 184 -14.39 -4.95 4.72
C TYR A 184 -13.31 -4.26 3.88
N SER A 185 -12.03 -4.54 4.17
CA SER A 185 -10.91 -3.92 3.46
C SER A 185 -10.85 -4.30 1.98
N ILE A 186 -11.13 -5.55 1.62
CA ILE A 186 -11.19 -6.01 0.23
C ILE A 186 -12.35 -5.32 -0.50
N ALA A 187 -13.55 -5.32 0.09
CA ALA A 187 -14.72 -4.71 -0.51
C ALA A 187 -14.54 -3.20 -0.73
N LEU A 188 -14.00 -2.50 0.28
CA LEU A 188 -13.75 -1.07 0.20
C LEU A 188 -12.64 -0.73 -0.80
N SER A 189 -11.53 -1.48 -0.79
CA SER A 189 -10.46 -1.31 -1.78
C SER A 189 -10.96 -1.53 -3.20
N ALA A 190 -11.71 -2.61 -3.44
CA ALA A 190 -12.25 -2.91 -4.77
C ALA A 190 -13.19 -1.79 -5.24
N LEU A 191 -14.06 -1.28 -4.37
CA LEU A 191 -14.95 -0.16 -4.66
C LEU A 191 -14.18 1.11 -5.01
N ILE A 192 -13.19 1.50 -4.20
CA ILE A 192 -12.41 2.72 -4.45
C ILE A 192 -11.55 2.58 -5.71
N ILE A 193 -10.90 1.43 -5.92
CA ILE A 193 -10.14 1.15 -7.14
C ILE A 193 -11.06 1.26 -8.37
N TYR A 194 -12.26 0.69 -8.31
CA TYR A 194 -13.26 0.81 -9.38
C TYR A 194 -13.61 2.28 -9.65
N LEU A 195 -13.85 3.09 -8.61
CA LEU A 195 -14.20 4.51 -8.76
C LEU A 195 -13.05 5.39 -9.29
N VAL A 196 -11.80 5.06 -8.97
CA VAL A 196 -10.62 5.88 -9.32
C VAL A 196 -9.97 5.43 -10.64
N THR A 197 -10.19 4.17 -11.06
CA THR A 197 -9.64 3.64 -12.31
C THR A 197 -10.47 4.14 -13.49
N PRO A 198 -9.87 4.82 -14.47
CA PRO A 198 -10.61 5.25 -15.64
C PRO A 198 -11.14 4.04 -16.42
N HIS A 199 -12.45 4.01 -16.67
CA HIS A 199 -13.06 3.08 -17.61
C HIS A 199 -12.90 3.63 -19.03
N TYR A 200 -12.41 2.79 -19.94
CA TYR A 200 -12.34 3.07 -21.37
C TYR A 200 -13.50 2.36 -22.04
N ASP A 201 -14.19 3.06 -22.93
CA ASP A 201 -15.36 2.55 -23.64
C ASP A 201 -14.97 1.57 -24.74
N VAL A 202 -13.81 1.80 -25.37
CA VAL A 202 -13.32 0.98 -26.48
C VAL A 202 -11.85 0.64 -26.27
N LYS A 203 -11.53 -0.65 -26.46
CA LYS A 203 -10.17 -1.17 -26.46
C LYS A 203 -9.90 -1.85 -27.80
N LEU A 204 -8.92 -1.34 -28.54
CA LEU A 204 -8.51 -1.85 -29.86
C LEU A 204 -7.07 -2.34 -29.79
N GLU A 205 -6.78 -3.55 -30.26
CA GLU A 205 -5.43 -4.13 -30.26
C GLU A 205 -5.02 -4.52 -31.68
N LYS A 206 -3.81 -4.16 -32.07
CA LYS A 206 -3.22 -4.57 -33.35
C LYS A 206 -1.71 -4.70 -33.23
N GLY A 207 -1.21 -5.93 -33.36
CA GLY A 207 0.22 -6.22 -33.22
C GLY A 207 0.74 -5.80 -31.83
N LYS A 208 1.72 -4.91 -31.79
CA LYS A 208 2.32 -4.41 -30.54
C LYS A 208 1.63 -3.15 -30.00
N VAL A 209 0.58 -2.66 -30.66
CA VAL A 209 -0.09 -1.42 -30.28
C VAL A 209 -1.49 -1.71 -29.75
N GLU A 210 -1.79 -1.15 -28.58
CA GLU A 210 -3.12 -1.11 -27.98
C GLU A 210 -3.60 0.34 -27.92
N VAL A 211 -4.87 0.58 -28.22
CA VAL A 211 -5.53 1.88 -28.18
C VAL A 211 -6.73 1.78 -27.25
N LEU A 212 -6.73 2.60 -26.20
CA LEU A 212 -7.80 2.72 -25.22
C LEU A 212 -8.50 4.06 -25.41
N LEU A 213 -9.81 4.05 -25.64
CA LEU A 213 -10.61 5.25 -25.91
C LEU A 213 -11.67 5.44 -24.83
N ARG A 214 -11.76 6.65 -24.29
CA ARG A 214 -12.80 7.07 -23.35
C ARG A 214 -13.48 8.33 -23.86
N LYS A 215 -14.80 8.33 -23.99
CA LYS A 215 -15.58 9.47 -24.45
C LYS A 215 -15.82 10.46 -23.31
N VAL A 216 -15.32 11.69 -23.47
CA VAL A 216 -15.48 12.80 -22.52
C VAL A 216 -15.85 14.06 -23.31
N ASP A 217 -17.01 14.65 -23.01
CA ASP A 217 -17.47 15.93 -23.58
C ASP A 217 -17.37 16.03 -25.12
N GLY A 218 -17.78 14.98 -25.83
CA GLY A 218 -17.77 14.96 -27.30
C GLY A 218 -16.38 14.77 -27.93
N LYS A 219 -15.38 14.39 -27.15
CA LYS A 219 -14.04 13.97 -27.60
C LYS A 219 -13.70 12.58 -27.03
N TYR A 220 -12.80 11.86 -27.67
CA TYR A 220 -12.17 10.68 -27.11
C TYR A 220 -10.84 11.06 -26.45
N GLU A 221 -10.71 10.78 -25.16
CA GLU A 221 -9.41 10.65 -24.50
C GLU A 221 -8.81 9.30 -24.90
N ALA A 222 -7.75 9.32 -25.69
CA ALA A 222 -7.10 8.14 -26.21
C ALA A 222 -5.75 7.90 -25.54
N LYS A 223 -5.51 6.67 -25.09
CA LYS A 223 -4.18 6.20 -24.69
C LYS A 223 -3.70 5.15 -25.68
N VAL A 224 -2.55 5.41 -26.31
CA VAL A 224 -1.89 4.47 -27.21
C VAL A 224 -0.70 3.86 -26.49
N VAL A 225 -0.72 2.54 -26.34
CA VAL A 225 0.26 1.75 -25.58
C VAL A 225 1.04 0.86 -26.54
N TYR A 226 2.38 0.92 -26.48
CA TYR A 226 3.27 0.02 -27.22
C TYR A 226 3.81 -1.08 -26.30
N HIS A 227 3.49 -2.35 -26.60
CA HIS A 227 3.82 -3.52 -25.77
C HIS A 227 5.19 -4.18 -26.11
N GLY A 228 6.10 -3.47 -26.78
CA GLY A 228 7.46 -3.96 -27.07
C GLY A 228 8.54 -3.28 -26.24
N ARG A 229 9.66 -3.98 -26.00
CA ARG A 229 10.86 -3.37 -25.38
C ARG A 229 11.30 -2.17 -26.21
N CYS A 230 11.28 -0.99 -25.61
CA CYS A 230 11.60 0.24 -26.29
C CYS A 230 12.78 0.98 -25.65
N TRP A 231 13.74 1.40 -26.47
CA TRP A 231 14.91 2.19 -26.06
C TRP A 231 14.79 3.60 -26.65
N GLY A 232 13.77 4.36 -26.22
CA GLY A 232 13.47 5.71 -26.73
C GLY A 232 12.04 5.84 -27.26
N SER A 233 11.77 6.64 -28.29
CA SER A 233 10.40 6.71 -28.85
C SER A 233 10.18 5.57 -29.85
N CYS A 234 9.40 4.55 -29.48
CA CYS A 234 8.90 3.53 -30.41
C CYS A 234 7.75 4.08 -31.22
N ILE A 235 6.72 4.63 -30.59
CA ILE A 235 5.67 5.37 -31.29
C ILE A 235 6.30 6.67 -31.80
N ARG A 236 6.56 6.74 -33.11
CA ARG A 236 7.17 7.90 -33.77
C ARG A 236 6.12 8.94 -34.14
N GLU A 237 5.00 8.46 -34.66
CA GLU A 237 3.94 9.33 -35.18
C GLU A 237 2.58 8.70 -34.93
N ILE A 238 1.59 9.53 -34.58
CA ILE A 238 0.18 9.15 -34.57
C ILE A 238 -0.55 10.14 -35.46
N SER A 239 -1.35 9.63 -36.39
CA SER A 239 -2.26 10.43 -37.22
C SER A 239 -3.70 10.00 -37.04
N VAL A 240 -4.59 10.99 -37.06
CA VAL A 240 -6.04 10.84 -36.99
C VAL A 240 -6.62 11.39 -38.28
N ASP A 241 -7.35 10.57 -39.02
CA ASP A 241 -7.92 10.92 -40.32
C ASP A 241 -6.91 11.57 -41.29
N GLY A 242 -5.68 11.06 -41.28
CA GLY A 242 -4.58 11.56 -42.12
C GLY A 242 -3.86 12.81 -41.59
N LYS A 243 -4.33 13.43 -40.50
CA LYS A 243 -3.64 14.55 -39.85
C LYS A 243 -2.75 14.04 -38.71
N VAL A 244 -1.46 14.38 -38.75
CA VAL A 244 -0.53 14.06 -37.66
C VAL A 244 -0.90 14.85 -36.41
N VAL A 245 -1.17 14.14 -35.32
CA VAL A 245 -1.56 14.71 -34.02
C VAL A 245 -0.49 14.53 -32.95
N TYR A 246 0.51 13.68 -33.19
CA TYR A 246 1.62 13.43 -32.29
C TYR A 246 2.88 13.05 -33.07
N THR A 247 4.03 13.56 -32.62
CA THR A 247 5.36 13.28 -33.18
C THR A 247 6.40 13.13 -32.06
N GLY A 248 6.59 11.92 -31.54
CA GLY A 248 7.75 11.46 -30.75
C GLY A 248 8.25 12.26 -29.53
N THR A 249 7.61 13.37 -29.14
CA THR A 249 8.18 14.33 -28.17
C THR A 249 7.56 14.25 -26.78
N SER A 250 6.36 13.68 -26.64
CA SER A 250 5.62 13.62 -25.37
C SER A 250 5.02 12.24 -25.11
N TYR A 251 5.71 11.45 -24.31
CA TYR A 251 5.27 10.10 -23.95
C TYR A 251 5.69 9.78 -22.52
N ALA A 252 4.99 8.82 -21.92
CA ALA A 252 5.38 8.21 -20.66
C ALA A 252 5.97 6.82 -20.92
N PHE A 253 6.97 6.46 -20.13
CA PHE A 253 7.52 5.11 -20.09
C PHE A 253 7.09 4.39 -18.83
N VAL A 254 6.45 3.22 -19.00
CA VAL A 254 5.97 2.40 -17.90
C VAL A 254 6.29 0.95 -18.18
N ASP A 255 7.17 0.35 -17.37
CA ASP A 255 7.60 -1.05 -17.50
C ASP A 255 8.05 -1.43 -18.93
N GLY A 256 8.91 -0.59 -19.50
CA GLY A 256 9.39 -0.77 -20.87
C GLY A 256 8.35 -0.51 -21.97
N LYS A 257 7.10 -0.18 -21.62
CA LYS A 257 6.03 0.21 -22.56
C LYS A 257 5.98 1.72 -22.73
N GLN A 258 5.83 2.17 -23.96
CA GLN A 258 5.60 3.58 -24.25
C GLN A 258 4.09 3.86 -24.28
N ILE A 259 3.66 4.90 -23.57
CA ILE A 259 2.26 5.31 -23.51
C ILE A 259 2.15 6.77 -23.98
N VAL A 260 1.33 6.99 -25.00
CA VAL A 260 1.02 8.32 -25.55
C VAL A 260 -0.43 8.64 -25.23
N SER A 261 -0.68 9.78 -24.58
CA SER A 261 -2.04 10.27 -24.28
C SER A 261 -2.37 11.40 -25.24
N LEU A 262 -3.50 11.32 -25.93
CA LEU A 262 -3.97 12.35 -26.85
C LEU A 262 -5.50 12.47 -26.83
N THR A 263 -6.02 13.56 -27.39
CA THR A 263 -7.46 13.78 -27.55
C THR A 263 -7.84 13.68 -29.03
N ILE A 264 -8.83 12.86 -29.34
CA ILE A 264 -9.31 12.58 -30.70
C ILE A 264 -10.77 13.08 -30.83
N PRO A 265 -11.17 13.75 -31.92
CA PRO A 265 -12.57 14.08 -32.18
C PRO A 265 -13.45 12.82 -32.29
N VAL A 266 -14.69 12.85 -31.77
CA VAL A 266 -15.58 11.67 -31.82
C VAL A 266 -15.99 11.28 -33.25
N ASN A 267 -15.94 12.21 -34.19
CA ASN A 267 -16.27 11.96 -35.60
C ASN A 267 -15.11 11.36 -36.41
N SER A 268 -13.97 11.11 -35.76
CA SER A 268 -12.83 10.52 -36.42
C SER A 268 -13.07 9.06 -36.79
N SER A 269 -12.59 8.67 -37.96
CA SER A 269 -12.84 7.34 -38.54
C SER A 269 -11.62 6.44 -38.44
N VAL A 270 -10.43 7.00 -38.58
CA VAL A 270 -9.19 6.21 -38.67
C VAL A 270 -8.11 6.78 -37.76
N LEU A 271 -7.50 5.92 -36.96
CA LEU A 271 -6.28 6.19 -36.20
C LEU A 271 -5.15 5.35 -36.78
N VAL A 272 -4.04 5.99 -37.13
CA VAL A 272 -2.82 5.32 -37.59
C VAL A 272 -1.70 5.60 -36.61
N VAL A 273 -1.07 4.54 -36.11
CA VAL A 273 0.09 4.58 -35.23
C VAL A 273 1.29 4.06 -36.01
N ASN A 274 2.36 4.82 -36.07
CA ASN A 274 3.60 4.46 -36.76
C ASN A 274 4.73 4.29 -35.73
N ASP A 275 5.30 3.09 -35.63
CA ASP A 275 6.39 2.80 -34.70
C ASP A 275 7.81 2.98 -35.31
N GLY A 276 7.88 3.49 -36.55
CA GLY A 276 9.11 3.63 -37.32
C GLY A 276 9.43 2.42 -38.21
N TYR A 277 8.84 1.25 -37.93
CA TYR A 277 9.01 0.03 -38.72
C TYR A 277 7.69 -0.43 -39.35
N GLU A 278 6.61 -0.38 -38.57
CA GLU A 278 5.28 -0.82 -38.93
C GLU A 278 4.24 0.29 -38.74
N ARG A 279 3.17 0.23 -39.55
CA ARG A 279 2.00 1.10 -39.44
C ARG A 279 0.78 0.30 -38.99
N TYR A 280 0.25 0.65 -37.83
CA TYR A 280 -0.94 0.05 -37.24
C TYR A 280 -2.13 0.97 -37.50
N THR A 281 -3.09 0.49 -38.30
CA THR A 281 -4.33 1.23 -38.62
C THR A 281 -5.50 0.63 -37.86
N PHE A 282 -6.22 1.50 -37.14
CA PHE A 282 -7.40 1.19 -36.34
C PHE A 282 -8.62 1.93 -36.90
N ASN A 283 -9.74 1.21 -37.03
CA ASN A 283 -11.03 1.80 -37.37
C ASN A 283 -11.74 2.21 -36.07
N LEU A 284 -12.18 3.46 -35.99
CA LEU A 284 -12.82 4.04 -34.81
C LEU A 284 -14.36 4.03 -34.89
N LYS A 285 -14.93 3.58 -36.01
CA LYS A 285 -16.37 3.43 -36.23
C LYS A 285 -16.89 2.04 -35.89
#